data_AF-A0A4P0Y2R9-F1
#
_entry.id   AF-A0A4P0Y2R9-F1
#
_cell.length_a   1.000
_cell.length_b   1.000
_cell.length_c   1.000
_cell.angle_alpha   90.00
_cell.angle_beta   90.00
_cell.angle_gamma   90.00
#
_symmetry.space_group_name_H-M   'P 1'
#
loop_
_entity.id
_entity.type
_entity.pdbx_description
1 polymer ?
#
loop_
_entity_poly.entity_id
_entity_poly.type
_entity_poly.pdbx_seq_one_letter_code
_entity_poly.pdbx_strand_id
1 'polypeptide(L)'
;MGRIVRWYKDKSPQVIDYNECTNLDLWENYKEFDNYLTDKASLRKFINTLNTASLVEKYLAAFPEISYFDATYKKKFDFKTFNPSVSLKIPLASVCFYYKDKGFNLIDCLDKIYWEFTREGSLSKIDSDSGIITSVCFDSSKFLKDTLFFQPSLEFVIIRELDDIVAIYDSRGRKYNKRNELGIRQPVGPDKLFKLISLNEKSKTTQASTKAIQINSQQAESIHYVSDRLESTTSTQANGSYAVSNYNRF
;
A
#
# COMPACT_ATOMS: atom_id res chain seq x y z
N MET A 1 23.93 12.86 9.10
CA MET A 1 22.78 12.58 9.98
C MET A 1 22.68 13.71 10.99
N GLY A 2 21.72 14.61 10.84
CA GLY A 2 21.37 15.59 11.89
C GLY A 2 20.35 15.00 12.85
N ARG A 3 20.26 15.52 14.08
CA ARG A 3 19.26 15.14 15.09
C ARG A 3 18.63 16.40 15.66
N ILE A 4 17.31 16.42 15.79
CA ILE A 4 16.56 17.50 16.44
C ILE A 4 16.35 17.13 17.91
N VAL A 5 16.76 18.01 18.84
CA VAL A 5 16.59 17.82 20.29
C VAL A 5 15.57 18.84 20.80
N ARG A 6 14.45 18.35 21.34
CA ARG A 6 13.31 19.17 21.81
C ARG A 6 13.67 20.00 23.04
N TRP A 7 12.97 21.12 23.20
CA TRP A 7 12.95 21.93 24.42
C TRP A 7 12.62 21.05 25.64
N TYR A 8 13.49 21.10 26.66
CA TYR A 8 13.24 20.49 27.97
C TYR A 8 13.59 21.50 29.06
N LYS A 9 12.57 21.97 29.79
CA LYS A 9 12.69 23.00 30.83
C LYS A 9 13.38 24.27 30.28
N ASP A 10 14.48 24.72 30.89
CA ASP A 10 15.14 25.98 30.56
C ASP A 10 16.23 25.83 29.49
N LYS A 11 16.35 24.66 28.86
CA LYS A 11 17.41 24.38 27.88
C LYS A 11 16.96 24.75 26.47
N SER A 12 17.70 25.65 25.83
CA SER A 12 17.51 26.01 24.43
C SER A 12 17.83 24.84 23.50
N PRO A 13 16.98 24.53 22.51
CA PRO A 13 17.23 23.49 21.53
C PRO A 13 18.45 23.85 20.65
N GLN A 14 19.19 22.83 20.23
CA GLN A 14 20.33 22.98 19.31
C GLN A 14 20.07 22.15 18.06
N VAL A 15 20.23 22.76 16.88
CA VAL A 15 20.20 22.08 15.58
C VAL A 15 21.63 21.81 15.17
N ILE A 16 22.03 20.55 15.14
CA ILE A 16 23.35 20.14 14.64
C ILE A 16 23.15 19.60 13.23
N ASP A 17 23.55 20.38 12.24
CA ASP A 17 23.51 19.99 10.83
C ASP A 17 24.93 19.77 10.29
N TYR A 18 25.10 18.70 9.54
CA TYR A 18 26.39 18.32 8.94
C TYR A 18 26.39 18.57 7.41
N ASN A 19 25.22 18.81 6.80
CA ASN A 19 25.06 19.14 5.38
C ASN A 19 23.99 20.23 5.21
N GLU A 20 24.43 21.38 4.71
CA GLU A 20 23.65 22.55 4.27
C GLU A 20 22.10 22.41 4.29
N CYS A 21 21.51 22.92 5.37
CA CYS A 21 20.12 23.40 5.50
C CYS A 21 18.95 22.39 5.59
N THR A 22 19.15 21.08 5.41
CA THR A 22 18.00 20.14 5.43
C THR A 22 17.34 20.03 6.81
N ASN A 23 18.13 20.11 7.89
CA ASN A 23 17.58 20.04 9.25
C ASN A 23 17.05 21.39 9.74
N LEU A 24 17.46 22.50 9.09
CA LEU A 24 16.94 23.83 9.38
C LEU A 24 15.47 23.95 8.93
N ASP A 25 15.14 23.53 7.70
CA ASP A 25 13.75 23.58 7.22
C ASP A 25 12.81 22.71 8.08
N LEU A 26 13.27 21.51 8.46
CA LEU A 26 12.52 20.63 9.37
C LEU A 26 12.34 21.27 10.76
N TRP A 27 13.35 22.00 11.24
CA TRP A 27 13.29 22.71 12.51
C TRP A 27 12.34 23.92 12.47
N GLU A 28 12.34 24.70 11.39
CA GLU A 28 11.39 25.79 11.20
C GLU A 28 9.96 25.26 11.14
N ASN A 29 9.70 24.21 10.35
CA ASN A 29 8.40 23.54 10.30
C ASN A 29 7.97 22.98 11.67
N TYR A 30 8.92 22.44 12.45
CA TYR A 30 8.63 22.00 13.82
C TYR A 30 8.24 23.17 14.72
N LYS A 31 8.94 24.31 14.67
CA LYS A 31 8.57 25.50 15.46
C LYS A 31 7.19 26.02 15.10
N GLU A 32 6.86 26.07 13.81
CA GLU A 32 5.51 26.44 13.35
C GLU A 32 4.46 25.46 13.89
N PHE A 33 4.74 24.16 13.84
CA PHE A 33 3.86 23.13 14.39
C PHE A 33 3.70 23.23 15.91
N ASP A 34 4.78 23.39 16.68
CA ASP A 34 4.74 23.52 18.14
C ASP A 34 3.95 24.78 18.54
N ASN A 35 4.16 25.91 17.84
CA ASN A 35 3.37 27.12 18.01
C ASN A 35 1.89 26.90 17.65
N TYR A 36 1.59 26.20 16.56
CA TYR A 36 0.22 25.87 16.17
C TYR A 36 -0.52 25.07 17.25
N LEU A 37 0.17 24.17 17.96
CA LEU A 37 -0.40 23.39 19.06
C LEU A 37 -0.67 24.20 20.34
N THR A 38 -0.15 25.42 20.47
CA THR A 38 -0.42 26.26 21.65
C THR A 38 -1.88 26.73 21.73
N ASP A 39 -2.56 26.88 20.57
CA ASP A 39 -3.98 27.18 20.51
C ASP A 39 -4.85 25.94 20.81
N LYS A 40 -5.86 26.10 21.67
CA LYS A 40 -6.73 24.98 22.10
C LYS A 40 -7.58 24.42 20.97
N ALA A 41 -8.00 25.23 20.00
CA ALA A 41 -8.81 24.75 18.88
C ALA A 41 -7.94 23.97 17.88
N SER A 42 -6.75 24.48 17.58
CA SER A 42 -5.70 23.81 16.78
C SER A 42 -5.23 22.50 17.40
N LEU A 43 -4.99 22.48 18.72
CA LEU A 43 -4.67 21.25 19.46
C LEU A 43 -5.79 20.21 19.35
N ARG A 44 -7.06 20.61 19.51
CA ARG A 44 -8.20 19.71 19.33
C ARG A 44 -8.29 19.17 17.91
N LYS A 45 -8.05 20.01 16.89
CA LYS A 45 -7.98 19.56 15.50
C LYS A 45 -6.88 18.51 15.31
N PHE A 46 -5.68 18.76 15.83
CA PHE A 46 -4.57 17.81 15.78
C PHE A 46 -4.90 16.49 16.48
N ILE A 47 -5.42 16.53 17.71
CA ILE A 47 -5.84 15.33 18.44
C ILE A 47 -6.90 14.54 17.63
N ASN A 48 -7.84 15.23 16.99
CA ASN A 48 -8.82 14.57 16.14
C ASN A 48 -8.20 13.90 14.90
N THR A 49 -7.12 14.46 14.33
CA THR A 49 -6.40 13.83 13.21
C THR A 49 -5.63 12.57 13.62
N LEU A 50 -5.25 12.43 14.90
CA LEU A 50 -4.62 11.21 15.42
C LEU A 50 -5.56 10.01 15.38
N ASN A 51 -6.88 10.25 15.37
CA ASN A 51 -7.86 9.21 15.09
C ASN A 51 -8.21 9.20 13.59
N THR A 52 -7.23 8.79 12.79
CA THR A 52 -7.33 8.75 11.33
C THR A 52 -8.45 7.82 10.87
N ALA A 53 -8.71 6.72 11.58
CA ALA A 53 -9.84 5.82 11.32
C ALA A 53 -11.20 6.54 11.44
N SER A 54 -11.40 7.37 12.48
CA SER A 54 -12.63 8.17 12.61
C SER A 54 -12.77 9.22 11.50
N LEU A 55 -11.65 9.77 11.01
CA LEU A 55 -11.66 10.67 9.86
C LEU A 55 -12.10 9.94 8.58
N VAL A 56 -11.63 8.70 8.38
CA VAL A 56 -12.06 7.83 7.28
C VAL A 56 -13.56 7.53 7.38
N GLU A 57 -14.07 7.18 8.55
CA GLU A 57 -15.51 6.91 8.75
C GLU A 57 -16.37 8.13 8.41
N LYS A 58 -15.96 9.33 8.86
CA LYS A 58 -16.65 10.58 8.54
C LYS A 58 -16.62 10.88 7.04
N TYR A 59 -15.48 10.64 6.40
CA TYR A 59 -15.33 10.80 4.95
C TYR A 59 -16.28 9.87 4.18
N LEU A 60 -16.32 8.58 4.53
CA LEU A 60 -17.23 7.61 3.92
C LEU A 60 -18.70 7.96 4.17
N ALA A 61 -19.03 8.45 5.38
CA ALA A 61 -20.39 8.84 5.74
C ALA A 61 -20.93 10.01 4.92
N ALA A 62 -20.07 10.91 4.45
CA ALA A 62 -20.45 12.10 3.67
C ALA A 62 -20.92 11.80 2.24
N PHE A 63 -20.68 10.59 1.71
CA PHE A 63 -21.14 10.20 0.38
C PHE A 63 -22.66 9.96 0.33
N PRO A 64 -23.34 10.37 -0.75
CA PRO A 64 -24.75 10.02 -0.96
C PRO A 64 -24.90 8.53 -1.26
N GLU A 65 -26.07 7.97 -0.97
CA GLU A 65 -26.36 6.53 -1.11
C GLU A 65 -26.21 6.02 -2.55
N ILE A 66 -26.50 6.88 -3.53
CA ILE A 66 -26.27 6.62 -4.96
C ILE A 66 -25.53 7.82 -5.54
N SER A 67 -24.43 7.54 -6.23
CA SER A 67 -23.65 8.52 -6.99
C SER A 67 -23.59 8.11 -8.45
N TYR A 68 -23.62 9.09 -9.36
CA TYR A 68 -23.30 8.87 -10.77
C TYR A 68 -21.82 9.18 -10.99
N PHE A 69 -21.03 8.15 -11.32
CA PHE A 69 -19.59 8.27 -11.51
C PHE A 69 -19.11 7.24 -12.54
N ASP A 70 -18.18 7.63 -13.43
CA ASP A 70 -17.65 6.73 -14.46
C ASP A 70 -18.76 6.13 -15.34
N ALA A 71 -19.61 7.02 -15.86
CA ALA A 71 -20.79 6.71 -16.70
C ALA A 71 -21.80 5.70 -16.11
N THR A 72 -21.72 5.38 -14.81
CA THR A 72 -22.55 4.37 -14.16
C THR A 72 -23.08 4.86 -12.81
N TYR A 73 -24.22 4.31 -12.37
CA TYR A 73 -24.73 4.54 -11.02
C TYR A 73 -24.07 3.56 -10.06
N LYS A 74 -23.38 4.09 -9.04
CA LYS A 74 -22.70 3.30 -8.01
C LYS A 74 -23.36 3.55 -6.66
N LYS A 75 -23.58 2.46 -5.91
CA LYS A 75 -24.02 2.54 -4.52
C LYS A 75 -22.85 2.98 -3.64
N LYS A 76 -23.17 3.68 -2.56
CA LYS A 76 -22.23 4.02 -1.50
C LYS A 76 -21.54 2.76 -0.99
N PHE A 77 -20.23 2.85 -0.80
CA PHE A 77 -19.46 1.80 -0.17
C PHE A 77 -19.73 1.80 1.34
N ASP A 78 -20.26 0.69 1.85
CA ASP A 78 -20.41 0.46 3.29
C ASP A 78 -19.33 -0.52 3.76
N PHE A 79 -18.34 0.01 4.48
CA PHE A 79 -17.23 -0.77 5.00
C PHE A 79 -17.68 -1.88 5.96
N LYS A 80 -18.77 -1.68 6.71
CA LYS A 80 -19.25 -2.64 7.71
C LYS A 80 -19.85 -3.88 7.05
N THR A 81 -20.64 -3.69 6.01
CA THR A 81 -21.36 -4.77 5.32
C THR A 81 -20.63 -5.33 4.10
N PHE A 82 -19.55 -4.68 3.64
CA PHE A 82 -18.75 -5.15 2.51
C PHE A 82 -18.25 -6.60 2.72
N ASN A 83 -18.47 -7.49 1.74
CA ASN A 83 -17.94 -8.84 1.78
C ASN A 83 -16.86 -8.98 0.68
N PRO A 84 -15.57 -9.08 1.04
CA PRO A 84 -14.50 -9.11 0.05
C PRO A 84 -14.60 -10.34 -0.87
N SER A 85 -15.04 -11.48 -0.35
CA SER A 85 -15.03 -12.75 -1.10
C SER A 85 -15.99 -12.80 -2.28
N VAL A 86 -17.03 -11.95 -2.28
CA VAL A 86 -18.00 -11.86 -3.37
C VAL A 86 -17.92 -10.56 -4.15
N SER A 87 -17.39 -9.49 -3.55
CA SER A 87 -17.37 -8.15 -4.15
C SER A 87 -16.00 -7.72 -4.67
N LEU A 88 -14.93 -8.42 -4.30
CA LEU A 88 -13.58 -8.05 -4.69
C LEU A 88 -13.15 -8.78 -5.96
N LYS A 89 -12.84 -8.01 -7.00
CA LYS A 89 -12.16 -8.53 -8.19
C LYS A 89 -10.67 -8.63 -7.87
N ILE A 90 -10.18 -9.84 -7.61
CA ILE A 90 -8.76 -10.08 -7.31
C ILE A 90 -7.94 -9.86 -8.60
N PRO A 91 -7.00 -8.91 -8.63
CA PRO A 91 -6.10 -8.75 -9.77
C PRO A 91 -5.22 -9.99 -9.92
N LEU A 92 -5.06 -10.51 -11.14
CA LEU A 92 -4.20 -11.68 -11.41
C LEU A 92 -2.69 -11.33 -11.38
N ALA A 93 -2.35 -10.06 -11.23
CA ALA A 93 -0.97 -9.59 -11.18
C ALA A 93 -0.54 -9.25 -9.73
N SER A 94 0.70 -9.63 -9.40
CA SER A 94 1.43 -9.26 -8.17
C SER A 94 1.15 -10.09 -6.92
N VAL A 95 0.96 -11.41 -7.05
CA VAL A 95 1.05 -12.34 -5.91
C VAL A 95 2.52 -12.67 -5.62
N CYS A 96 2.96 -12.47 -4.39
CA CYS A 96 4.27 -12.88 -3.91
C CYS A 96 4.18 -14.19 -3.13
N PHE A 97 5.08 -15.12 -3.43
CA PHE A 97 5.16 -16.42 -2.75
C PHE A 97 6.36 -16.44 -1.80
N TYR A 98 6.14 -16.89 -0.56
CA TYR A 98 7.17 -16.97 0.47
C TYR A 98 7.17 -18.35 1.11
N TYR A 99 8.34 -18.81 1.54
CA TYR A 99 8.40 -19.96 2.43
C TYR A 99 7.82 -19.60 3.79
N LYS A 100 7.07 -20.52 4.40
CA LYS A 100 6.55 -20.36 5.76
C LYS A 100 7.40 -21.12 6.78
N ASP A 101 7.34 -20.69 8.04
CA ASP A 101 7.94 -21.44 9.15
C ASP A 101 7.10 -22.69 9.51
N LYS A 102 7.73 -23.70 10.13
CA LYS A 102 7.06 -24.95 10.51
C LYS A 102 5.85 -24.75 11.45
N GLY A 103 5.84 -23.66 12.22
CA GLY A 103 4.75 -23.28 13.12
C GLY A 103 3.86 -22.17 12.58
N PHE A 104 3.90 -21.89 11.28
CA PHE A 104 3.06 -20.85 10.67
C PHE A 104 1.58 -21.10 10.97
N ASN A 105 0.88 -20.04 11.35
CA ASN A 105 -0.56 -20.05 11.56
C ASN A 105 -1.16 -18.84 10.82
N LEU A 106 -2.04 -19.12 9.86
CA LEU A 106 -2.66 -18.10 9.03
C LEU A 106 -3.43 -17.06 9.85
N ILE A 107 -4.16 -17.48 10.89
CA ILE A 107 -4.98 -16.60 11.72
C ILE A 107 -4.10 -15.64 12.53
N ASP A 108 -3.04 -16.14 13.15
CA ASP A 108 -2.06 -15.31 13.87
C ASP A 108 -1.35 -14.31 12.94
N CYS A 109 -1.01 -14.75 11.71
CA CYS A 109 -0.43 -13.87 10.69
C CYS A 109 -1.41 -12.74 10.30
N LEU A 110 -2.68 -13.07 10.05
CA LEU A 110 -3.73 -12.10 9.71
C LEU A 110 -3.96 -11.10 10.86
N ASP A 111 -4.05 -11.57 12.10
CA ASP A 111 -4.26 -10.72 13.28
C ASP A 111 -3.11 -9.72 13.46
N LYS A 112 -1.85 -10.19 13.35
CA LYS A 112 -0.68 -9.32 13.44
C LYS A 112 -0.66 -8.22 12.38
N ILE A 113 -0.97 -8.55 11.12
CA ILE A 113 -1.03 -7.57 10.03
C ILE A 113 -2.20 -6.60 10.23
N TYR A 114 -3.36 -7.09 10.68
CA TYR A 114 -4.50 -6.24 11.01
C TYR A 114 -4.18 -5.22 12.10
N TRP A 115 -3.51 -5.64 13.18
CA TRP A 115 -3.10 -4.73 14.25
C TRP A 115 -2.03 -3.73 13.78
N GLU A 116 -1.15 -4.14 12.88
CA GLU A 116 -0.21 -3.25 12.22
C GLU A 116 -0.94 -2.14 11.45
N PHE A 117 -1.92 -2.49 10.60
CA PHE A 117 -2.70 -1.50 9.85
C PHE A 117 -3.54 -0.60 10.74
N THR A 118 -4.14 -1.15 11.79
CA THR A 118 -4.90 -0.39 12.78
C THR A 118 -4.01 0.62 13.50
N ARG A 119 -2.79 0.23 13.89
CA ARG A 119 -1.80 1.12 14.52
C ARG A 119 -1.29 2.19 13.54
N GLU A 120 -1.25 1.89 12.25
CA GLU A 120 -0.97 2.85 11.17
C GLU A 120 -2.16 3.80 10.88
N GLY A 121 -3.28 3.68 11.61
CA GLY A 121 -4.42 4.57 11.47
C GLY A 121 -5.42 4.17 10.38
N SER A 122 -5.31 2.94 9.85
CA SER A 122 -6.24 2.42 8.85
C SER A 122 -7.52 1.89 9.50
N LEU A 123 -8.68 2.20 8.91
CA LEU A 123 -9.93 1.53 9.22
C LEU A 123 -9.91 0.14 8.60
N SER A 124 -9.73 -0.91 9.41
CA SER A 124 -9.41 -2.26 8.92
C SER A 124 -10.43 -3.29 9.39
N LYS A 125 -10.53 -4.42 8.68
CA LYS A 125 -11.27 -5.61 9.09
C LYS A 125 -10.64 -6.89 8.53
N ILE A 126 -10.87 -8.00 9.21
CA ILE A 126 -10.40 -9.34 8.81
C ILE A 126 -11.59 -10.19 8.41
N ASP A 127 -11.47 -10.87 7.26
CA ASP A 127 -12.23 -12.06 6.89
C ASP A 127 -11.27 -13.25 7.00
N SER A 128 -11.32 -13.96 8.13
CA SER A 128 -10.39 -15.05 8.45
C SER A 128 -10.55 -16.25 7.54
N ASP A 129 -11.79 -16.59 7.19
CA ASP A 129 -12.12 -17.75 6.35
C ASP A 129 -11.57 -17.57 4.93
N SER A 130 -11.59 -16.33 4.46
CA SER A 130 -11.11 -15.95 3.14
C SER A 130 -9.65 -15.50 3.14
N GLY A 131 -9.03 -15.36 4.31
CA GLY A 131 -7.66 -14.87 4.45
C GLY A 131 -7.48 -13.46 3.91
N ILE A 132 -8.49 -12.60 4.05
CA ILE A 132 -8.50 -11.24 3.49
C ILE A 132 -8.53 -10.21 4.60
N ILE A 133 -7.63 -9.23 4.52
CA ILE A 133 -7.68 -8.00 5.30
C ILE A 133 -8.13 -6.90 4.36
N THR A 134 -9.23 -6.23 4.69
CA THR A 134 -9.67 -5.01 3.97
C THR A 134 -9.36 -3.80 4.83
N SER A 135 -8.82 -2.75 4.25
CA SER A 135 -8.47 -1.52 4.94
C SER A 135 -8.80 -0.29 4.11
N VAL A 136 -9.30 0.76 4.76
CA VAL A 136 -9.38 2.10 4.17
C VAL A 136 -8.41 2.99 4.94
N CYS A 137 -7.52 3.63 4.21
CA CYS A 137 -6.46 4.47 4.78
C CYS A 137 -6.31 5.75 3.97
N PHE A 138 -5.68 6.76 4.54
CA PHE A 138 -5.23 7.92 3.78
C PHE A 138 -3.78 7.73 3.41
N ASP A 139 -3.45 7.94 2.14
CA ASP A 139 -2.07 8.06 1.68
C ASP A 139 -1.68 9.53 1.53
N SER A 140 -0.37 9.77 1.62
CA SER A 140 0.23 11.05 1.28
C SER A 140 0.32 11.20 -0.23
N SER A 141 0.11 12.42 -0.74
CA SER A 141 0.34 12.70 -2.15
C SER A 141 1.81 12.51 -2.51
N LYS A 142 2.10 11.62 -3.47
CA LYS A 142 3.45 11.45 -4.05
C LYS A 142 3.98 12.69 -4.77
N PHE A 143 3.14 13.69 -5.00
CA PHE A 143 3.47 14.91 -5.73
C PHE A 143 3.75 16.11 -4.81
N LEU A 144 3.32 16.05 -3.54
CA LEU A 144 3.48 17.16 -2.59
C LEU A 144 4.61 16.83 -1.63
N LYS A 145 5.57 17.74 -1.49
CA LYS A 145 6.76 17.54 -0.65
C LYS A 145 6.53 17.94 0.81
N ASP A 146 5.74 18.98 1.00
CA ASP A 146 5.63 19.78 2.21
C ASP A 146 4.18 20.13 2.55
N THR A 147 3.23 19.75 1.70
CA THR A 147 1.79 19.91 1.95
C THR A 147 1.11 18.56 2.10
N LEU A 148 0.25 18.47 3.11
CA LEU A 148 -0.56 17.29 3.36
C LEU A 148 -1.84 17.33 2.50
N PHE A 149 -1.99 16.35 1.61
CA PHE A 149 -3.22 16.09 0.89
C PHE A 149 -3.61 14.64 1.07
N PHE A 150 -4.66 14.40 1.85
CA PHE A 150 -5.13 13.06 2.17
C PHE A 150 -5.88 12.46 0.98
N GLN A 151 -5.35 11.37 0.44
CA GLN A 151 -6.04 10.58 -0.59
C GLN A 151 -6.56 9.29 0.05
N PRO A 152 -7.88 9.13 0.21
CA PRO A 152 -8.44 7.89 0.72
C PRO A 152 -8.22 6.78 -0.31
N SER A 153 -7.73 5.64 0.16
CA SER A 153 -7.53 4.45 -0.65
C SER A 153 -8.19 3.25 0.01
N LEU A 154 -8.86 2.44 -0.81
CA LEU A 154 -9.36 1.12 -0.42
C LEU A 154 -8.29 0.09 -0.78
N GLU A 155 -7.79 -0.58 0.25
CA GLU A 155 -6.63 -1.46 0.17
C GLU A 155 -6.99 -2.84 0.74
N PHE A 156 -6.34 -3.88 0.22
CA PHE A 156 -6.58 -5.24 0.65
C PHE A 156 -5.31 -6.09 0.61
N VAL A 157 -5.20 -6.96 1.60
CA VAL A 157 -4.19 -8.02 1.64
C VAL A 157 -4.91 -9.36 1.60
N ILE A 158 -4.46 -10.26 0.73
CA ILE A 158 -4.98 -11.62 0.61
C ILE A 158 -3.84 -12.57 0.90
N ILE A 159 -4.04 -13.45 1.87
CA ILE A 159 -3.04 -14.43 2.31
C ILE A 159 -3.64 -15.82 2.17
N ARG A 160 -2.96 -16.67 1.41
CA ARG A 160 -3.33 -18.08 1.23
C ARG A 160 -2.16 -18.97 1.57
N GLU A 161 -2.42 -19.95 2.42
CA GLU A 161 -1.45 -20.97 2.80
C GLU A 161 -1.50 -22.13 1.80
N LEU A 162 -0.34 -22.56 1.30
CA LEU A 162 -0.17 -23.60 0.27
C LEU A 162 1.04 -24.47 0.65
N ASP A 163 0.81 -25.64 1.27
CA ASP A 163 1.89 -26.54 1.71
C ASP A 163 3.02 -25.82 2.47
N ASP A 164 4.26 -25.78 1.96
CA ASP A 164 5.42 -25.10 2.57
C ASP A 164 5.50 -23.59 2.26
N ILE A 165 4.50 -23.05 1.57
CA ILE A 165 4.47 -21.71 0.98
C ILE A 165 3.26 -20.93 1.51
N VAL A 166 3.41 -19.62 1.57
CA VAL A 166 2.32 -18.66 1.71
C VAL A 166 2.32 -17.73 0.50
N ALA A 167 1.15 -17.61 -0.15
CA ALA A 167 0.90 -16.69 -1.25
C ALA A 167 0.25 -15.42 -0.69
N ILE A 168 0.84 -14.27 -0.98
CA ILE A 168 0.40 -12.97 -0.46
C ILE A 168 0.23 -12.01 -1.62
N TYR A 169 -0.97 -11.48 -1.75
CA TYR A 169 -1.24 -10.28 -2.52
C TYR A 169 -1.42 -9.11 -1.54
N ASP A 170 -0.75 -7.99 -1.79
CA ASP A 170 -0.97 -6.72 -1.08
C ASP A 170 -1.16 -5.63 -2.13
N SER A 171 -2.32 -4.97 -2.15
CA SER A 171 -2.64 -3.91 -3.10
C SER A 171 -1.70 -2.71 -3.01
N ARG A 172 -1.08 -2.48 -1.84
CA ARG A 172 -0.05 -1.45 -1.62
C ARG A 172 1.34 -1.89 -2.03
N GLY A 173 1.52 -3.17 -2.38
CA GLY A 173 2.80 -3.74 -2.80
C GLY A 173 3.84 -3.83 -1.69
N ARG A 174 3.42 -3.96 -0.41
CA ARG A 174 4.37 -4.21 0.68
C ARG A 174 5.07 -5.55 0.50
N LYS A 175 6.27 -5.66 1.06
CA LYS A 175 7.09 -6.87 1.03
C LYS A 175 7.06 -7.55 2.38
N TYR A 176 6.97 -8.87 2.38
CA TYR A 176 6.90 -9.71 3.58
C TYR A 176 8.15 -10.59 3.76
N ASN A 177 9.22 -10.32 2.99
CA ASN A 177 10.46 -11.09 3.02
C ASN A 177 11.09 -11.07 4.43
N LYS A 178 11.32 -12.26 5.00
CA LYS A 178 11.95 -12.48 6.32
C LYS A 178 11.21 -11.82 7.49
N ARG A 179 9.88 -11.75 7.40
CA ARG A 179 9.02 -11.37 8.54
C ARG A 179 8.79 -12.58 9.45
N ASN A 180 9.83 -12.94 10.21
CA ASN A 180 9.82 -14.11 11.11
C ASN A 180 8.72 -14.00 12.18
N GLU A 181 8.38 -12.78 12.61
CA GLU A 181 7.29 -12.54 13.55
C GLU A 181 5.91 -12.89 12.97
N LEU A 182 5.78 -12.96 11.65
CA LEU A 182 4.59 -13.48 10.94
C LEU A 182 4.75 -14.95 10.52
N GLY A 183 5.87 -15.59 10.84
CA GLY A 183 6.24 -16.91 10.33
C GLY A 183 6.52 -16.93 8.82
N ILE A 184 6.86 -15.78 8.23
CA ILE A 184 7.15 -15.63 6.79
C ILE A 184 8.66 -15.52 6.59
N ARG A 185 9.22 -16.39 5.77
CA ARG A 185 10.65 -16.44 5.47
C ARG A 185 10.98 -15.77 4.14
N GLN A 186 11.97 -16.30 3.42
CA GLN A 186 12.42 -15.77 2.13
C GLN A 186 11.40 -16.05 1.01
N PRO A 187 11.34 -15.18 -0.02
CA PRO A 187 10.59 -15.43 -1.25
C PRO A 187 10.96 -16.75 -1.91
N VAL A 188 9.98 -17.37 -2.55
CA VAL A 188 10.19 -18.52 -3.43
C VAL A 188 10.82 -18.04 -4.73
N GLY A 189 11.91 -18.69 -5.14
CA GLY A 189 12.60 -18.36 -6.40
C GLY A 189 11.75 -18.68 -7.63
N PRO A 190 11.93 -17.95 -8.75
CA PRO A 190 11.17 -18.14 -9.98
C PRO A 190 11.18 -19.59 -10.50
N ASP A 191 12.33 -20.26 -10.44
CA ASP A 191 12.50 -21.63 -10.96
C ASP A 191 11.55 -22.63 -10.30
N LYS A 192 11.32 -22.49 -8.98
CA LYS A 192 10.41 -23.36 -8.24
C LYS A 192 8.95 -23.02 -8.55
N LEU A 193 8.63 -21.75 -8.78
CA LEU A 193 7.28 -21.31 -9.21
C LEU A 193 6.94 -21.87 -10.59
N PHE A 194 7.86 -21.78 -11.56
CA PHE A 194 7.66 -22.37 -12.89
C PHE A 194 7.44 -23.88 -12.81
N LYS A 195 8.19 -24.59 -11.95
CA LYS A 195 7.99 -26.02 -11.72
C LYS A 195 6.61 -26.35 -11.12
N LEU A 196 6.11 -25.54 -10.19
CA LEU A 196 4.77 -25.69 -9.61
C LEU A 196 3.66 -25.43 -10.66
N ILE A 197 3.88 -24.46 -11.55
CA ILE A 197 2.93 -24.12 -12.63
C ILE A 197 2.93 -25.20 -13.73
N SER A 198 4.10 -25.72 -14.10
CA SER A 198 4.24 -26.74 -15.15
C SER A 198 3.65 -28.10 -14.79
N LEU A 199 3.47 -28.38 -13.50
CA LEU A 199 2.83 -29.61 -13.02
C LEU A 199 1.30 -29.59 -13.17
N ASN A 200 0.70 -28.43 -13.41
CA ASN A 200 -0.74 -28.28 -13.66
C ASN A 200 -1.02 -28.22 -15.17
N GLU A 201 -1.56 -29.30 -15.75
CA GLU A 201 -1.89 -29.46 -17.18
C GLU A 201 -2.90 -28.43 -17.74
N LYS A 202 -3.48 -27.56 -16.89
CA LYS A 202 -4.45 -26.52 -17.25
C LYS A 202 -3.99 -25.09 -16.90
N SER A 203 -2.69 -24.83 -16.79
CA SER A 203 -2.21 -23.46 -16.60
C SER A 203 -2.31 -22.67 -17.92
N LYS A 204 -2.98 -21.51 -17.88
CA LYS A 204 -3.11 -20.58 -19.01
C LYS A 204 -2.61 -19.21 -18.57
N THR A 205 -1.54 -18.73 -19.20
CA THR A 205 -1.01 -17.38 -18.93
C THR A 205 -1.90 -16.34 -19.58
N THR A 206 -2.74 -15.67 -18.79
CA THR A 206 -3.68 -14.62 -19.25
C THR A 206 -3.18 -13.19 -18.96
N GLN A 207 -2.26 -13.05 -18.01
CA GLN A 207 -1.71 -11.76 -17.64
C GLN A 207 -0.23 -11.90 -17.27
N ALA A 208 0.60 -10.98 -17.76
CA ALA A 208 1.99 -10.84 -17.35
C ALA A 208 2.24 -9.38 -16.95
N SER A 209 2.92 -9.15 -15.85
CA SER A 209 3.21 -7.81 -15.36
C SER A 209 4.63 -7.75 -14.83
N THR A 210 5.43 -6.84 -15.36
CA THR A 210 6.81 -6.57 -14.91
C THR A 210 6.80 -5.19 -14.27
N LYS A 211 7.32 -5.07 -13.03
CA LYS A 211 7.48 -3.78 -12.34
C LYS A 211 8.95 -3.60 -12.01
N ALA A 212 9.56 -2.49 -12.43
CA ALA A 212 10.94 -2.18 -12.08
C ALA A 212 11.01 -1.86 -10.57
N ILE A 213 11.93 -2.50 -9.84
CA ILE A 213 12.07 -2.40 -8.38
C ILE A 213 13.25 -1.46 -8.02
N GLN A 214 13.75 -0.64 -8.95
CA GLN A 214 14.82 0.32 -8.71
C GLN A 214 14.37 1.76 -8.96
N ILE A 215 14.76 2.65 -8.05
CA ILE A 215 14.53 4.10 -8.09
C ILE A 215 15.57 4.71 -9.04
N ASN A 216 15.41 4.53 -10.34
CA ASN A 216 16.11 5.35 -11.33
C ASN A 216 15.06 6.02 -12.21
N SER A 217 15.07 7.36 -12.22
CA SER A 217 14.01 8.24 -12.73
C SER A 217 13.85 8.26 -14.27
N GLN A 218 14.39 7.27 -14.98
CA GLN A 218 14.41 7.22 -16.45
C GLN A 218 14.00 5.88 -17.07
N GLN A 219 13.47 4.93 -16.29
CA GLN A 219 12.98 3.65 -16.83
C GLN A 219 11.48 3.47 -16.63
N ALA A 220 10.85 2.72 -17.54
CA ALA A 220 9.44 2.36 -17.45
C ALA A 220 9.15 1.64 -16.11
N GLU A 221 8.27 2.23 -15.29
CA GLU A 221 7.97 1.72 -13.94
C GLU A 221 7.29 0.36 -13.96
N SER A 222 6.44 0.10 -14.96
CA SER A 222 5.84 -1.21 -15.18
C SER A 222 5.41 -1.44 -16.62
N ILE A 223 5.36 -2.71 -17.01
CA ILE A 223 4.77 -3.19 -18.26
C ILE A 223 3.71 -4.22 -17.90
N HIS A 224 2.50 -4.03 -18.40
CA HIS A 224 1.35 -4.90 -18.15
C HIS A 224 0.79 -5.43 -19.47
N TYR A 225 0.75 -6.75 -19.62
CA TYR A 225 0.14 -7.44 -20.75
C TYR A 225 -1.06 -8.24 -20.26
N VAL A 226 -2.21 -8.08 -20.92
CA VAL A 226 -3.44 -8.84 -20.67
C VAL A 226 -3.90 -9.43 -22.00
N SER A 227 -4.12 -10.74 -22.05
CA SER A 227 -4.65 -11.45 -23.22
C SER A 227 -5.37 -12.71 -22.77
N ASP A 228 -6.36 -13.16 -23.54
CA ASP A 228 -7.02 -14.43 -23.25
C ASP A 228 -6.01 -15.60 -23.27
N ARG A 229 -4.93 -15.53 -24.06
CA ARG A 229 -3.83 -16.51 -24.08
C ARG A 229 -2.54 -15.86 -24.59
N LEU A 230 -1.60 -15.56 -23.70
CA LEU A 230 -0.31 -14.93 -24.08
C LEU A 230 0.60 -15.89 -24.86
N GLU A 231 0.45 -17.19 -24.69
CA GLU A 231 1.23 -18.23 -25.41
C GLU A 231 0.94 -18.27 -26.92
N SER A 232 -0.21 -17.74 -27.37
CA SER A 232 -0.60 -17.74 -28.79
C SER A 232 -0.27 -16.45 -29.54
N THR A 233 0.34 -15.46 -28.89
CA THR A 233 0.81 -14.26 -29.60
C THR A 233 2.14 -14.56 -30.27
N THR A 234 2.08 -15.18 -31.45
CA THR A 234 3.22 -15.38 -32.36
C THR A 234 3.55 -14.06 -33.06
N SER A 235 4.46 -13.30 -32.46
CA SER A 235 5.28 -12.20 -33.00
C SER A 235 5.29 -10.98 -32.08
N THR A 236 6.29 -10.91 -31.20
CA THR A 236 6.80 -9.59 -30.79
C THR A 236 7.64 -9.07 -31.96
N GLN A 237 6.97 -8.43 -32.92
CA GLN A 237 7.66 -7.37 -33.65
C GLN A 237 7.96 -6.28 -32.61
N ALA A 238 9.20 -6.29 -32.13
CA ALA A 238 9.81 -5.14 -31.51
C ALA A 238 9.82 -4.03 -32.55
N ASN A 239 8.83 -3.12 -32.51
CA ASN A 239 8.92 -1.73 -32.94
C ASN A 239 7.59 -1.01 -32.71
N GLY A 240 7.63 0.04 -31.89
CA GLY A 240 6.71 1.18 -32.01
C GLY A 240 5.43 1.12 -31.20
N SER A 241 5.52 1.35 -29.88
CA SER A 241 4.57 2.21 -29.15
C SER A 241 5.27 2.73 -27.90
N TYR A 242 6.34 3.48 -28.12
CA TYR A 242 6.83 4.44 -27.15
C TYR A 242 5.78 5.56 -27.06
N ALA A 243 4.89 5.50 -26.08
CA ALA A 243 4.19 6.69 -25.64
C ALA A 243 5.15 7.48 -24.73
N VAL A 244 6.08 8.20 -25.36
CA VAL A 244 6.82 9.29 -24.72
C VAL A 244 5.80 10.39 -24.43
N SER A 245 5.39 10.57 -23.18
CA SER A 245 4.73 11.80 -22.76
C SER A 245 5.79 12.89 -22.64
N ASN A 246 6.09 13.54 -23.77
CA ASN A 246 6.82 14.81 -23.76
C ASN A 246 5.91 15.86 -23.11
N TYR A 247 6.12 16.14 -21.82
CA TYR A 247 5.61 17.34 -21.18
C TYR A 247 6.44 18.52 -21.69
N ASN A 248 5.93 19.20 -22.71
CA ASN A 248 6.41 20.54 -23.05
C ASN A 248 5.77 21.55 -22.10
N ARG A 249 6.63 22.37 -21.49
CA ARG A 249 6.33 23.54 -20.66
C ARG A 249 5.32 24.47 -21.34
N PHE A 250 4.37 24.96 -20.57
CA PHE A 250 4.01 26.39 -20.47
C PHE A 250 3.66 26.70 -19.01
#